data_AF-A0A3E4QAE1-F1
#
_entry.id   AF-A0A3E4QAE1-F1
#
_cell.length_a   1.000
_cell.length_b   1.000
_cell.length_c   1.000
_cell.angle_alpha   90.00
_cell.angle_beta   90.00
_cell.angle_gamma   90.00
#
_symmetry.space_group_name_H-M   'P 1'
#
loop_
_entity.id
_entity.type
_entity.pdbx_description
1 polymer ?
#
loop_
_entity_poly.entity_id
_entity_poly.type
_entity_poly.pdbx_seq_one_letter_code
_entity_poly.pdbx_strand_id
1 'polypeptide(L)'
;MTYEGHYNQASKMKEECSITDSNGITRHLILINGIKFDMDCTDVSSCLDICAMDLEKYSSNTSPMFFTGMSYFLDGRLVSITINSLPSEESSICYLLNYLSSLGLPKNLLVFDISNAVFHNKLINQANKLVIYLSGKYGKPIEEYEIPAFSQKQSNMYQEYNAQWISLCYSGAFLPRAKWLSNGMEIVMGISSNGTISISFLDEKELSYSYLENYFKPIENEQKITTW
;
A
#
# COMPACT_ATOMS: atom_id res chain seq x y z
N MET A 1 11.51 12.62 -6.81
CA MET A 1 10.91 13.36 -7.95
C MET A 1 10.10 14.53 -7.40
N THR A 2 10.14 15.74 -7.97
CA THR A 2 9.37 16.90 -7.46
C THR A 2 7.87 16.75 -7.75
N TYR A 3 7.03 17.53 -7.05
CA TYR A 3 5.58 17.62 -7.32
C TYR A 3 5.29 17.84 -8.82
N GLU A 4 5.86 18.89 -9.43
CA GLU A 4 5.60 19.23 -10.83
C GLU A 4 6.10 18.14 -11.79
N GLY A 5 7.26 17.55 -11.48
CA GLY A 5 7.80 16.42 -12.25
C GLY A 5 6.89 15.20 -12.19
N HIS A 6 6.35 14.89 -11.01
CA HIS A 6 5.39 13.80 -10.83
C HIS A 6 4.09 14.09 -11.56
N TYR A 7 3.55 15.31 -11.44
CA TYR A 7 2.33 15.74 -12.09
C TYR A 7 2.39 15.53 -13.60
N ASN A 8 3.44 16.05 -14.23
CA ASN A 8 3.61 15.92 -15.66
C ASN A 8 3.72 14.45 -16.11
N GLN A 9 4.39 13.59 -15.33
CA GLN A 9 4.47 12.16 -15.63
C GLN A 9 3.13 11.45 -15.43
N ALA A 10 2.42 11.71 -14.32
CA ALA A 10 1.13 11.12 -14.02
C ALA A 10 0.08 11.51 -15.07
N SER A 11 0.00 12.79 -15.42
CA SER A 11 -0.90 13.29 -16.49
C SER A 11 -0.62 12.60 -17.82
N LYS A 12 0.66 12.50 -18.22
CA LYS A 12 1.04 11.80 -19.45
C LYS A 12 0.63 10.32 -19.42
N MET A 13 0.87 9.61 -18.32
CA MET A 13 0.48 8.21 -18.19
C MET A 13 -1.04 8.04 -18.25
N LYS A 14 -1.81 8.94 -17.63
CA LYS A 14 -3.28 8.93 -17.68
C LYS A 14 -3.80 9.12 -19.10
N GLU A 15 -3.24 10.06 -19.86
CA GLU A 15 -3.60 10.27 -21.27
C GLU A 15 -3.36 9.00 -22.10
N GLU A 16 -2.20 8.37 -21.94
CA GLU A 16 -1.83 7.15 -22.69
C GLU A 16 -2.65 5.91 -22.29
N CYS A 17 -3.24 5.91 -21.09
CA CYS A 17 -3.97 4.77 -20.52
C CYS A 17 -5.48 5.00 -20.40
N SER A 18 -6.01 6.02 -21.10
CA SER A 18 -7.43 6.36 -21.07
C SER A 18 -8.28 5.35 -21.83
N ILE A 19 -9.28 4.80 -21.17
CA ILE A 19 -10.28 3.91 -21.75
C ILE A 19 -11.66 4.47 -21.40
N THR A 20 -12.44 4.81 -22.43
CA THR A 20 -13.84 5.19 -22.26
C THR A 20 -14.72 3.95 -22.41
N ASP A 21 -15.53 3.66 -21.40
CA ASP A 21 -16.47 2.55 -21.45
C ASP A 21 -17.71 2.87 -22.32
N SER A 22 -18.57 1.87 -22.54
CA SER A 22 -19.79 2.01 -23.34
C SER A 22 -20.80 3.02 -22.79
N ASN A 23 -20.67 3.44 -21.53
CA ASN A 23 -21.51 4.43 -20.88
C ASN A 23 -20.89 5.84 -20.96
N GLY A 24 -19.77 6.00 -21.67
CA GLY A 24 -19.06 7.28 -21.79
C GLY A 24 -18.21 7.63 -20.58
N ILE A 25 -17.98 6.69 -19.64
CA ILE A 25 -17.14 6.94 -18.46
C ILE A 25 -15.69 6.67 -18.85
N THR A 26 -14.86 7.70 -18.81
CA THR A 26 -13.40 7.56 -18.98
C THR A 26 -12.78 7.07 -17.68
N ARG A 27 -11.93 6.05 -17.80
CA ARG A 27 -11.09 5.53 -16.72
C ARG A 27 -9.64 5.44 -17.20
N HIS A 28 -8.69 5.68 -16.31
CA HIS A 28 -7.27 5.61 -16.62
C HIS A 28 -6.71 4.29 -16.10
N LEU A 29 -6.55 3.29 -16.97
CA LEU A 29 -6.27 1.92 -16.56
C LEU A 29 -5.04 1.34 -17.23
N ILE A 30 -4.22 0.64 -16.45
CA ILE A 30 -3.14 -0.21 -16.99
C ILE A 30 -3.41 -1.69 -16.72
N LEU A 31 -2.95 -2.53 -17.63
CA LEU A 31 -3.02 -3.99 -17.50
C LEU A 31 -1.66 -4.53 -17.07
N ILE A 32 -1.56 -5.03 -15.85
CA ILE A 32 -0.36 -5.72 -15.36
C ILE A 32 -0.72 -7.20 -15.18
N ASN A 33 -0.13 -8.05 -16.01
CA ASN A 33 -0.39 -9.49 -16.03
C ASN A 33 -1.90 -9.85 -16.08
N GLY A 34 -2.66 -9.10 -16.87
CA GLY A 34 -4.12 -9.28 -17.04
C GLY A 34 -4.99 -8.70 -15.92
N ILE A 35 -4.41 -8.03 -14.92
CA ILE A 35 -5.14 -7.33 -13.85
C ILE A 35 -5.20 -5.84 -14.18
N LYS A 36 -6.38 -5.24 -14.05
CA LYS A 36 -6.61 -3.81 -14.28
C LYS A 36 -6.23 -3.02 -13.03
N PHE A 37 -5.25 -2.12 -13.17
CA PHE A 37 -4.84 -1.17 -12.14
C PHE A 37 -5.34 0.22 -12.48
N ASP A 38 -5.76 0.93 -11.44
CA ASP A 38 -6.28 2.28 -11.53
C ASP A 38 -5.13 3.30 -11.45
N MET A 39 -4.92 4.04 -12.53
CA MET A 39 -3.92 5.09 -12.61
C MET A 39 -4.37 6.38 -11.92
N ASP A 40 -5.64 6.50 -11.52
CA ASP A 40 -6.07 7.66 -10.72
C ASP A 40 -5.46 7.64 -9.31
N CYS A 41 -5.00 6.47 -8.84
CA CYS A 41 -4.20 6.34 -7.63
C CYS A 41 -2.82 7.01 -7.72
N THR A 42 -2.34 7.32 -8.93
CA THR A 42 -1.07 8.03 -9.16
C THR A 42 -1.28 9.53 -9.42
N ASP A 43 -2.49 10.05 -9.25
CA ASP A 43 -2.70 11.49 -9.31
C ASP A 43 -1.94 12.17 -8.17
N VAL A 44 -1.35 13.32 -8.47
CA VAL A 44 -0.65 14.12 -7.48
C VAL A 44 -1.61 14.64 -6.42
N SER A 45 -2.86 14.93 -6.81
CA SER A 45 -3.93 15.28 -5.87
C SER A 45 -4.34 14.13 -4.93
N SER A 46 -4.00 12.89 -5.29
CA SER A 46 -4.19 11.71 -4.45
C SER A 46 -3.00 11.42 -3.53
N CYS A 47 -1.90 12.17 -3.66
CA CYS A 47 -0.72 12.02 -2.82
C CYS A 47 -0.89 12.79 -1.50
N LEU A 48 -0.39 12.22 -0.40
CA LEU A 48 -0.45 12.81 0.92
C LEU A 48 0.93 13.26 1.39
N ASP A 49 1.02 14.40 2.05
CA ASP A 49 2.26 14.80 2.72
C ASP A 49 2.42 14.01 4.01
N ILE A 50 3.63 13.45 4.22
CA ILE A 50 4.01 12.84 5.49
C ILE A 50 4.23 13.97 6.50
N CYS A 51 3.58 13.87 7.65
CA CYS A 51 3.68 14.85 8.73
C CYS A 51 4.14 14.21 10.04
N ALA A 52 4.47 15.06 11.03
CA ALA A 52 4.92 14.60 12.34
C ALA A 52 3.89 13.69 13.05
N MET A 53 2.58 13.88 12.82
CA MET A 53 1.55 13.02 13.40
C MET A 53 1.55 11.60 12.82
N ASP A 54 2.03 11.43 11.59
CA ASP A 54 2.17 10.11 10.97
C ASP A 54 3.29 9.32 11.65
N LEU A 55 4.37 9.99 12.06
CA LEU A 55 5.48 9.39 12.81
C LEU A 55 5.03 8.84 14.17
N GLU A 56 4.07 9.47 14.85
CA GLU A 56 3.56 8.97 16.15
C GLU A 56 2.92 7.57 16.06
N LYS A 57 2.41 7.22 14.88
CA LYS A 57 1.82 5.91 14.58
C LYS A 57 2.82 4.95 13.95
N TYR A 58 3.97 5.46 13.50
CA TYR A 58 4.94 4.70 12.74
C TYR A 58 5.81 3.84 13.65
N SER A 59 6.02 2.58 13.28
CA SER A 59 6.90 1.66 14.00
C SER A 59 8.06 1.23 13.12
N SER A 60 9.25 1.04 13.71
CA SER A 60 10.46 0.60 12.99
C SER A 60 10.28 -0.71 12.23
N ASN A 61 9.44 -1.62 12.76
CA ASN A 61 9.27 -2.97 12.22
C ASN A 61 8.31 -3.02 11.01
N THR A 62 7.63 -1.91 10.70
CA THR A 62 6.76 -1.78 9.52
C THR A 62 7.33 -0.86 8.47
N SER A 63 8.57 -0.42 8.64
CA SER A 63 9.26 0.41 7.67
C SER A 63 9.68 -0.40 6.43
N PRO A 64 9.54 0.14 5.21
CA PRO A 64 8.76 1.32 4.79
C PRO A 64 7.28 1.01 4.49
N MET A 65 6.85 -0.25 4.66
CA MET A 65 5.52 -0.78 4.32
C MET A 65 4.33 -0.02 4.91
N PHE A 66 4.53 0.68 6.03
CA PHE A 66 3.55 1.57 6.65
C PHE A 66 3.02 2.64 5.67
N PHE A 67 3.84 3.06 4.71
CA PHE A 67 3.51 4.03 3.66
C PHE A 67 3.06 3.39 2.35
N THR A 68 2.50 2.18 2.42
CA THR A 68 1.81 1.54 1.29
C THR A 68 0.32 1.94 1.27
N GLY A 69 -0.37 1.63 0.17
CA GLY A 69 -1.81 1.87 0.01
C GLY A 69 -2.17 3.22 -0.59
N MET A 70 -1.38 4.25 -0.29
CA MET A 70 -1.45 5.59 -0.92
C MET A 70 -0.08 5.99 -1.47
N SER A 71 -0.04 7.13 -2.15
CA SER A 71 1.20 7.77 -2.62
C SER A 71 1.55 8.92 -1.67
N TYR A 72 2.84 9.14 -1.41
CA TYR A 72 3.29 10.09 -0.40
C TYR A 72 4.41 11.02 -0.86
N PHE A 73 4.30 12.26 -0.42
CA PHE A 73 5.33 13.28 -0.51
C PHE A 73 6.03 13.49 0.84
N LEU A 74 7.33 13.78 0.77
CA LEU A 74 8.11 14.32 1.89
C LEU A 74 8.90 15.52 1.34
N ASP A 75 8.68 16.69 1.93
CA ASP A 75 9.33 17.95 1.49
C ASP A 75 9.14 18.23 -0.01
N GLY A 76 7.91 18.04 -0.52
CA GLY A 76 7.58 18.21 -1.94
C GLY A 76 8.24 17.21 -2.90
N ARG A 77 8.87 16.13 -2.36
CA ARG A 77 9.49 15.05 -3.13
C ARG A 77 8.73 13.74 -2.96
N LEU A 78 8.39 13.09 -4.07
CA LEU A 78 7.66 11.83 -4.06
C LEU A 78 8.58 10.75 -3.47
N VAL A 79 8.16 10.14 -2.38
CA VAL A 79 8.90 9.10 -1.62
C VAL A 79 8.20 7.74 -1.65
N SER A 80 6.91 7.72 -1.98
CA SER A 80 6.12 6.50 -2.16
C SER A 80 5.09 6.70 -3.25
N ILE A 81 4.91 5.69 -4.10
CA ILE A 81 3.79 5.61 -5.04
C ILE A 81 3.15 4.23 -4.94
N THR A 82 1.84 4.21 -4.76
CA THR A 82 1.05 2.97 -4.73
C THR A 82 0.03 2.98 -5.86
N ILE A 83 -0.01 1.88 -6.62
CA ILE A 83 -1.10 1.59 -7.57
C ILE A 83 -1.94 0.45 -7.04
N ASN A 84 -3.26 0.61 -7.14
CA ASN A 84 -4.23 -0.37 -6.67
C ASN A 84 -4.98 -0.96 -7.87
N SER A 85 -5.28 -2.26 -7.82
CA SER A 85 -6.20 -2.87 -8.76
C SER A 85 -7.59 -2.28 -8.57
N LEU A 86 -8.39 -2.25 -9.63
CA LEU A 86 -9.79 -1.86 -9.50
C LEU A 86 -10.52 -2.74 -8.47
N PRO A 87 -11.31 -2.17 -7.56
CA PRO A 87 -12.16 -2.94 -6.68
C PRO A 87 -13.25 -3.67 -7.49
N SER A 88 -13.66 -4.85 -7.02
CA SER A 88 -14.87 -5.52 -7.48
C SER A 88 -16.00 -5.33 -6.46
N GLU A 89 -17.21 -5.75 -6.80
CA GLU A 89 -18.36 -5.65 -5.88
C GLU A 89 -18.10 -6.43 -4.57
N GLU A 90 -17.34 -7.52 -4.64
CA GLU A 90 -17.00 -8.36 -3.50
C GLU A 90 -15.85 -7.80 -2.64
N SER A 91 -15.13 -6.78 -3.14
CA SER A 91 -13.95 -6.22 -2.47
C SER A 91 -14.28 -5.60 -1.11
N SER A 92 -15.37 -4.82 -1.04
CA SER A 92 -15.74 -4.06 0.16
C SER A 92 -16.19 -4.92 1.35
N ILE A 93 -16.59 -6.17 1.08
CA ILE A 93 -17.09 -7.07 2.11
C ILE A 93 -16.06 -8.11 2.54
N CYS A 94 -15.01 -8.36 1.75
CA CYS A 94 -14.13 -9.52 1.93
C CYS A 94 -13.43 -9.58 3.29
N TYR A 95 -12.93 -8.44 3.79
CA TYR A 95 -12.16 -8.35 5.02
C TYR A 95 -12.88 -7.47 6.03
N LEU A 96 -13.14 -8.01 7.21
CA LEU A 96 -13.76 -7.28 8.31
C LEU A 96 -12.76 -7.17 9.45
N LEU A 97 -12.47 -5.95 9.91
CA LEU A 97 -11.53 -5.73 11.00
C LEU A 97 -12.04 -6.42 12.28
N ASN A 98 -11.24 -7.35 12.80
CA ASN A 98 -11.50 -8.01 14.06
C ASN A 98 -10.85 -7.20 15.19
N TYR A 99 -11.60 -6.24 15.72
CA TYR A 99 -11.13 -5.35 16.78
C TYR A 99 -10.67 -6.11 18.02
N LEU A 100 -11.43 -7.13 18.45
CA LEU A 100 -11.13 -7.88 19.67
C LEU A 100 -9.80 -8.62 19.57
N SER A 101 -9.57 -9.32 18.44
CA SER A 101 -8.28 -10.01 18.19
C SER A 101 -7.11 -9.03 18.00
N SER A 102 -7.40 -7.77 17.70
CA SER A 102 -6.39 -6.71 17.58
C SER A 102 -6.09 -6.02 18.93
N LEU A 103 -6.96 -6.13 19.94
CA LEU A 103 -6.76 -5.56 21.29
C LEU A 103 -5.68 -6.33 22.05
N GLY A 104 -4.41 -5.97 21.82
CA GLY A 104 -3.25 -6.59 22.47
C GLY A 104 -2.09 -6.84 21.53
N LEU A 105 -2.31 -6.68 20.22
CA LEU A 105 -1.23 -6.66 19.25
C LEU A 105 -0.49 -5.32 19.28
N PRO A 106 0.78 -5.30 18.82
CA PRO A 106 1.45 -4.05 18.47
C PRO A 106 0.55 -3.17 17.59
N LYS A 107 0.55 -1.84 17.81
CA LYS A 107 -0.34 -0.89 17.11
C LYS A 107 -0.30 -0.98 15.59
N ASN A 108 0.82 -1.45 15.06
CA ASN A 108 1.10 -1.59 13.65
C ASN A 108 0.61 -2.92 13.04
N LEU A 109 0.01 -3.80 13.85
CA LEU A 109 -0.55 -5.08 13.42
C LEU A 109 -2.05 -5.14 13.68
N LEU A 110 -2.78 -5.65 12.71
CA LEU A 110 -4.24 -5.79 12.73
C LEU A 110 -4.64 -7.21 12.31
N VAL A 111 -5.80 -7.66 12.79
CA VAL A 111 -6.39 -8.95 12.39
C VAL A 111 -7.72 -8.70 11.70
N PHE A 112 -7.97 -9.40 10.60
CA PHE A 112 -9.20 -9.29 9.84
C PHE A 112 -9.84 -10.68 9.71
N ASP A 113 -11.14 -10.76 9.95
CA ASP A 113 -11.92 -11.93 9.60
C ASP A 113 -12.17 -11.93 8.09
N ILE A 114 -12.22 -13.12 7.49
CA ILE A 114 -12.54 -13.28 6.07
C ILE A 114 -14.00 -13.68 5.94
N SER A 115 -14.80 -12.78 5.37
CA SER A 115 -16.22 -13.02 5.11
C SER A 115 -16.45 -13.71 3.75
N ASN A 116 -15.49 -13.57 2.81
CA ASN A 116 -15.58 -14.12 1.46
C ASN A 116 -14.29 -14.87 1.09
N ALA A 117 -14.22 -16.13 1.52
CA ALA A 117 -13.07 -17.02 1.29
C ALA A 117 -12.78 -17.26 -0.21
N VAL A 118 -13.82 -17.29 -1.05
CA VAL A 118 -13.66 -17.49 -2.50
C VAL A 118 -12.96 -16.29 -3.12
N PHE A 119 -13.37 -15.07 -2.77
CA PHE A 119 -12.74 -13.86 -3.26
C PHE A 119 -11.32 -13.68 -2.68
N HIS A 120 -11.11 -13.98 -1.40
CA HIS A 120 -9.78 -14.03 -0.79
C HIS A 120 -8.82 -14.94 -1.58
N ASN A 121 -9.24 -16.18 -1.88
CA ASN A 121 -8.43 -17.11 -2.66
C ASN A 121 -8.18 -16.63 -4.10
N LYS A 122 -9.13 -15.90 -4.69
CA LYS A 122 -8.94 -15.26 -6.00
C LYS A 122 -7.85 -14.19 -5.94
N LEU A 123 -7.82 -13.36 -4.90
CA LEU A 123 -6.76 -12.38 -4.67
C LEU A 123 -5.40 -13.05 -4.45
N ILE A 124 -5.33 -14.13 -3.66
CA ILE A 124 -4.09 -14.92 -3.51
C ILE A 124 -3.57 -15.40 -4.87
N ASN A 125 -4.44 -15.97 -5.69
CA ASN A 125 -4.06 -16.46 -7.01
C ASN A 125 -3.58 -15.34 -7.94
N GLN A 126 -4.21 -14.17 -7.88
CA GLN A 126 -3.76 -12.97 -8.60
C GLN A 126 -2.40 -12.49 -8.10
N ALA A 127 -2.21 -12.41 -6.78
CA ALA A 127 -0.95 -12.03 -6.16
C ALA A 127 0.18 -13.00 -6.57
N ASN A 128 -0.04 -14.31 -6.48
CA ASN A 128 0.95 -15.33 -6.88
C ASN A 128 1.35 -15.20 -8.36
N LYS A 129 0.39 -14.99 -9.25
CA LYS A 129 0.68 -14.74 -10.68
C LYS A 129 1.49 -13.46 -10.87
N LEU A 130 1.18 -12.41 -10.12
CA LEU A 130 1.94 -11.16 -10.14
C LEU A 130 3.35 -11.31 -9.56
N VAL A 131 3.56 -12.13 -8.53
CA VAL A 131 4.93 -12.45 -8.05
C VAL A 131 5.78 -12.96 -9.19
N ILE A 132 5.27 -13.93 -9.97
CA ILE A 132 5.99 -14.50 -11.12
C ILE A 132 6.30 -13.42 -12.16
N TYR A 133 5.29 -12.62 -12.54
CA TYR A 133 5.45 -11.55 -13.51
C TYR A 133 6.47 -10.49 -13.07
N LEU A 134 6.33 -9.98 -11.85
CA LEU A 134 7.22 -8.97 -11.28
C LEU A 134 8.63 -9.53 -11.07
N SER A 135 8.77 -10.81 -10.75
CA SER A 135 10.08 -11.44 -10.63
C SER A 135 10.81 -11.55 -11.98
N GLY A 136 10.07 -11.68 -13.08
CA GLY A 136 10.64 -11.57 -14.42
C GLY A 136 11.18 -10.17 -14.74
N LYS A 137 10.67 -9.12 -14.08
CA LYS A 137 11.06 -7.73 -14.29
C LYS A 137 12.13 -7.24 -13.31
N TYR A 138 12.00 -7.60 -12.03
CA TYR A 138 12.80 -7.10 -10.92
C TYR A 138 13.74 -8.15 -10.31
N GLY A 139 13.76 -9.37 -10.84
CA GLY A 139 14.55 -10.48 -10.30
C GLY A 139 13.84 -11.22 -9.16
N LYS A 140 14.57 -12.10 -8.47
CA LYS A 140 14.01 -12.87 -7.34
C LYS A 140 13.58 -11.93 -6.20
N PRO A 141 12.42 -12.15 -5.56
CA PRO A 141 12.04 -11.41 -4.36
C PRO A 141 13.11 -11.54 -3.27
N ILE A 142 13.33 -10.45 -2.53
CA ILE A 142 14.20 -10.46 -1.35
C ILE A 142 13.49 -11.06 -0.14
N GLU A 143 12.17 -10.99 -0.13
CA GLU A 143 11.31 -11.54 0.92
C GLU A 143 9.98 -11.99 0.31
N GLU A 144 9.46 -13.12 0.78
CA GLU A 144 8.14 -13.63 0.41
C GLU A 144 7.37 -13.99 1.66
N TYR A 145 6.09 -13.65 1.65
CA TYR A 145 5.17 -13.85 2.75
C TYR A 145 4.13 -14.89 2.33
N GLU A 146 3.88 -15.86 3.20
CA GLU A 146 2.83 -16.84 2.97
C GLU A 146 1.46 -16.22 3.29
N ILE A 147 0.51 -16.39 2.36
CA ILE A 147 -0.88 -16.00 2.55
C ILE A 147 -1.72 -17.29 2.49
N PRO A 148 -2.28 -17.77 3.62
CA PRO A 148 -3.01 -19.03 3.65
C PRO A 148 -4.28 -18.97 2.80
N ALA A 149 -4.46 -19.96 1.93
CA ALA A 149 -5.71 -20.15 1.19
C ALA A 149 -6.71 -20.99 1.99
N PHE A 150 -8.00 -20.69 1.84
CA PHE A 150 -9.07 -21.44 2.49
C PHE A 150 -9.63 -22.56 1.61
N SER A 151 -10.11 -23.64 2.24
CA SER A 151 -10.80 -24.69 1.51
C SER A 151 -12.17 -24.21 1.00
N GLN A 152 -12.52 -24.53 -0.24
CA GLN A 152 -13.79 -24.10 -0.88
C GLN A 152 -15.06 -24.64 -0.18
N LYS A 153 -14.94 -25.62 0.72
CA LYS A 153 -16.08 -26.30 1.36
C LYS A 153 -16.70 -25.52 2.54
N GLN A 154 -16.12 -24.41 2.97
CA GLN A 154 -16.52 -23.66 4.17
C GLN A 154 -17.17 -22.29 3.86
N SER A 155 -17.97 -22.21 2.80
CA SER A 155 -18.36 -20.93 2.18
C SER A 155 -19.34 -20.04 2.98
N ASN A 156 -19.82 -20.45 4.15
CA ASN A 156 -20.99 -19.79 4.78
C ASN A 156 -20.78 -19.32 6.23
N MET A 157 -19.55 -19.37 6.77
CA MET A 157 -19.24 -18.80 8.09
C MET A 157 -18.01 -17.92 7.98
N TYR A 158 -17.99 -16.82 8.74
CA TYR A 158 -16.77 -16.01 8.93
C TYR A 158 -15.64 -16.94 9.34
N GLN A 159 -14.55 -16.92 8.58
CA GLN A 159 -13.36 -17.69 8.92
C GLN A 159 -12.43 -16.78 9.71
N GLU A 160 -12.15 -17.18 10.95
CA GLU A 160 -11.10 -16.57 11.74
C GLU A 160 -9.79 -16.68 10.96
N TYR A 161 -9.22 -15.53 10.62
CA TYR A 161 -8.00 -15.44 9.85
C TYR A 161 -6.99 -14.60 10.62
N ASN A 162 -6.13 -15.33 11.34
CA ASN A 162 -5.16 -14.73 12.26
C ASN A 162 -3.87 -14.26 11.57
N ALA A 163 -3.87 -14.07 10.24
CA ALA A 163 -2.72 -13.43 9.62
C ALA A 163 -2.66 -11.98 10.09
N GLN A 164 -1.47 -11.54 10.47
CA GLN A 164 -1.24 -10.19 10.94
C GLN A 164 -1.07 -9.26 9.74
N TRP A 165 -2.01 -8.34 9.58
CA TRP A 165 -1.97 -7.28 8.58
C TRP A 165 -1.17 -6.11 9.12
N ILE A 166 -0.43 -5.44 8.25
CA ILE A 166 0.30 -4.22 8.61
C ILE A 166 -0.67 -3.05 8.55
N SER A 167 -0.86 -2.34 9.66
CA SER A 167 -1.61 -1.08 9.67
C SER A 167 -0.90 -0.05 8.81
N LEU A 168 -1.66 0.69 8.00
CA LEU A 168 -1.13 1.73 7.13
C LEU A 168 -1.17 3.10 7.80
N CYS A 169 -0.42 4.04 7.23
CA CYS A 169 -0.26 5.41 7.72
C CYS A 169 -1.60 6.14 7.92
N TYR A 170 -2.44 6.13 6.89
CA TYR A 170 -3.72 6.84 6.92
C TYR A 170 -4.91 5.93 7.18
N SER A 171 -5.14 4.96 6.30
CA SER A 171 -6.33 4.12 6.38
C SER A 171 -6.08 2.74 5.77
N GLY A 172 -6.73 1.75 6.39
CA GLY A 172 -6.68 0.37 5.97
C GLY A 172 -5.45 -0.37 6.50
N ALA A 173 -5.28 -1.57 5.96
CA ALA A 173 -4.19 -2.46 6.29
C ALA A 173 -3.68 -3.14 5.02
N PHE A 174 -2.47 -3.68 5.10
CA PHE A 174 -1.83 -4.35 4.00
C PHE A 174 -1.31 -5.72 4.42
N LEU A 175 -1.65 -6.72 3.62
CA LEU A 175 -1.14 -8.06 3.75
C LEU A 175 -0.08 -8.29 2.67
N PRO A 176 1.21 -8.26 3.02
CA PRO A 176 2.26 -8.44 2.03
C PRO A 176 2.26 -9.83 1.43
N ARG A 177 2.71 -9.90 0.17
CA ARG A 177 3.01 -11.16 -0.51
C ARG A 177 4.48 -11.27 -0.86
N ALA A 178 5.10 -10.21 -1.37
CA ALA A 178 6.49 -10.24 -1.80
C ALA A 178 7.10 -8.83 -1.83
N LYS A 179 8.44 -8.80 -1.67
CA LYS A 179 9.27 -7.59 -1.75
C LYS A 179 10.41 -7.79 -2.73
N TRP A 180 10.77 -6.71 -3.42
CA TRP A 180 11.96 -6.62 -4.26
C TRP A 180 12.73 -5.34 -3.92
N LEU A 181 14.03 -5.35 -4.21
CA LEU A 181 14.85 -4.15 -4.24
C LEU A 181 15.30 -3.91 -5.68
N SER A 182 15.00 -2.75 -6.24
CA SER A 182 15.41 -2.39 -7.60
C SER A 182 15.83 -0.93 -7.66
N ASN A 183 17.06 -0.67 -8.11
CA ASN A 183 17.62 0.68 -8.24
C ASN A 183 17.48 1.54 -6.96
N GLY A 184 17.64 0.93 -5.79
CA GLY A 184 17.53 1.62 -4.50
C GLY A 184 16.10 1.90 -4.02
N MET A 185 15.08 1.40 -4.73
CA MET A 185 13.68 1.46 -4.29
C MET A 185 13.20 0.08 -3.84
N GLU A 186 12.51 0.04 -2.71
CA GLU A 186 11.77 -1.14 -2.30
C GLU A 186 10.46 -1.21 -3.08
N ILE A 187 10.16 -2.37 -3.64
CA ILE A 187 8.91 -2.66 -4.33
C ILE A 187 8.16 -3.67 -3.49
N VAL A 188 6.97 -3.32 -3.02
CA VAL A 188 6.15 -4.18 -2.16
C VAL A 188 4.85 -4.48 -2.87
N MET A 189 4.48 -5.76 -2.95
CA MET A 189 3.20 -6.21 -3.51
C MET A 189 2.45 -7.06 -2.50
N GLY A 190 1.14 -6.89 -2.47
CA GLY A 190 0.26 -7.60 -1.56
C GLY A 190 -1.20 -7.27 -1.76
N ILE A 191 -2.01 -7.57 -0.75
CA ILE A 191 -3.44 -7.38 -0.75
C ILE A 191 -3.78 -6.25 0.22
N SER A 192 -4.61 -5.29 -0.20
CA SER A 192 -5.14 -4.26 0.69
C SER A 192 -6.37 -4.78 1.44
N SER A 193 -6.64 -4.21 2.62
CA SER A 193 -7.86 -4.50 3.39
C SER A 193 -9.14 -4.11 2.64
N ASN A 194 -9.03 -3.33 1.56
CA ASN A 194 -10.14 -2.98 0.68
C ASN A 194 -10.39 -4.06 -0.39
N GLY A 195 -9.74 -5.23 -0.32
CA GLY A 195 -9.98 -6.31 -1.26
C GLY A 195 -9.42 -6.06 -2.66
N THR A 196 -8.28 -5.38 -2.75
CA THR A 196 -7.56 -5.10 -4.01
C THR A 196 -6.12 -5.59 -3.94
N ILE A 197 -5.49 -5.78 -5.09
CA ILE A 197 -4.04 -5.97 -5.18
C ILE A 197 -3.37 -4.61 -5.23
N SER A 198 -2.33 -4.41 -4.42
CA SER A 198 -1.54 -3.17 -4.42
C SER A 198 -0.10 -3.47 -4.79
N ILE A 199 0.51 -2.58 -5.58
CA ILE A 199 1.94 -2.55 -5.86
C ILE A 199 2.44 -1.17 -5.44
N SER A 200 3.40 -1.14 -4.52
CA SER A 200 3.98 0.09 -3.98
C SER A 200 5.46 0.16 -4.31
N PHE A 201 5.95 1.35 -4.68
CA PHE A 201 7.36 1.67 -4.87
C PHE A 201 7.75 2.71 -3.84
N LEU A 202 8.77 2.40 -3.04
CA LEU A 202 9.07 3.10 -1.80
C LEU A 202 10.56 3.47 -1.76
N ASP A 203 10.87 4.71 -1.39
CA ASP A 203 12.22 5.11 -1.00
C ASP A 203 12.48 4.63 0.43
N GLU A 204 13.10 3.46 0.56
CA GLU A 204 13.38 2.83 1.85
C GLU A 204 14.17 3.76 2.79
N LYS A 205 15.10 4.55 2.25
CA LYS A 205 15.95 5.42 3.04
C LYS A 205 15.17 6.59 3.60
N GLU A 206 14.44 7.31 2.75
CA GLU A 206 13.65 8.48 3.16
C GLU A 206 12.43 8.10 3.99
N LEU A 207 11.93 6.88 3.85
CA LEU A 207 10.83 6.37 4.65
C LEU A 207 11.29 5.61 5.90
N SER A 208 12.59 5.40 6.11
CA SER A 208 13.08 4.69 7.29
C SER A 208 12.67 5.40 8.58
N TYR A 209 12.30 4.63 9.61
CA TYR A 209 11.92 5.19 10.90
C TYR A 209 13.01 6.12 11.46
N SER A 210 14.28 5.72 11.37
CA SER A 210 15.41 6.53 11.85
C SER A 210 15.59 7.83 11.06
N TYR A 211 15.33 7.83 9.74
CA TYR A 211 15.37 9.06 8.96
C TYR A 211 14.22 9.99 9.33
N LEU A 212 12.98 9.50 9.33
CA LEU A 212 11.80 10.32 9.64
C LEU A 212 11.81 10.83 11.08
N GLU A 213 12.28 10.03 12.04
CA GLU A 213 12.46 10.47 13.42
C GLU A 213 13.44 11.64 13.51
N ASN A 214 14.56 11.60 12.77
CA ASN A 214 15.50 12.71 12.74
C ASN A 214 14.98 13.91 11.94
N TYR A 215 14.19 13.67 10.89
CA TYR A 215 13.60 14.71 10.05
C TYR A 215 12.56 15.54 10.82
N PHE A 216 11.70 14.89 11.61
CA PHE A 216 10.66 15.56 12.40
C PHE A 216 11.10 15.93 13.82
N LYS A 217 12.33 15.60 14.23
CA LYS A 217 12.86 16.04 15.53
C LYS A 217 12.79 17.57 15.60
N PRO A 218 12.24 18.15 16.67
CA PRO A 218 12.31 19.57 16.90
C PRO A 218 13.79 19.99 16.88
N ILE A 219 14.15 20.92 16.01
CA ILE A 219 15.46 21.56 16.12
C ILE A 219 15.40 22.34 17.43
N GLU A 220 16.25 22.00 18.41
CA GLU A 220 16.49 22.80 19.62
C GLU A 220 17.11 24.16 19.23
N ASN A 221 16.33 24.99 18.55
CA ASN A 221 16.54 26.42 18.41
C ASN A 221 15.29 27.10 18.96
N GLU A 222 14.89 26.72 20.18
CA GLU A 222 14.28 27.70 21.06
C GLU A 222 15.32 28.81 21.24
N GLN A 223 15.14 29.89 20.49
CA GLN A 223 15.73 31.17 20.82
C GLN A 223 15.57 31.34 22.32
N LYS A 224 16.68 31.33 23.06
CA LYS A 224 16.72 31.84 24.43
C LYS A 224 16.09 33.22 24.36
N ILE A 225 14.83 33.32 24.77
CA ILE A 225 14.17 34.60 24.98
C ILE A 225 15.00 35.25 26.08
N THR A 226 15.89 36.13 25.66
CA THR A 226 16.71 36.90 26.58
C THR A 226 15.80 38.04 27.02
N THR A 227 15.10 37.84 28.15
CA THR A 227 14.34 38.90 28.79
C THR A 227 15.32 39.92 29.37
N TRP A 228 15.18 41.18 28.95
CA TRP A 228 15.82 42.36 29.58
C TRP A 228 15.13 42.73 30.87
#